data_AF-G7YY66-F1
#
_entry.id   AF-G7YY66-F1
#
_cell.length_a   1.000
_cell.length_b   1.000
_cell.length_c   1.000
_cell.angle_alpha   90.00
_cell.angle_beta   90.00
_cell.angle_gamma   90.00
#
_symmetry.space_group_name_H-M   'P 1'
#
loop_
_entity.id
_entity.type
_entity.pdbx_description
1 polymer ?
#
loop_
_entity_poly.entity_id
_entity_poly.type
_entity_poly.pdbx_seq_one_letter_code
_entity_poly.pdbx_strand_id
1 'polypeptide(L)' 'MAGQVIKTLKNLSRRGRTIIFSIHQPKYSIYKLFDSLTMVFRGRLVYHGRAKYAPIEYFLKLGYVCENHN' A
#
# COMPACT_ATOMS: atom_id res chain seq x y z
N MET A 1 -16.03 -7.59 -4.19
CA MET A 1 -16.56 -6.63 -3.19
C MET A 1 -15.49 -5.62 -2.76
N ALA A 2 -14.40 -6.01 -2.08
CA ALA A 2 -13.34 -5.06 -1.66
C ALA A 2 -12.75 -4.18 -2.79
N GLY A 3 -12.50 -4.76 -3.97
CA GLY A 3 -11.95 -4.00 -5.10
C GLY A 3 -12.85 -2.86 -5.61
N GLN A 4 -14.18 -2.98 -5.53
CA GLN A 4 -15.09 -1.88 -5.90
C GLN A 4 -15.05 -0.76 -4.87
N VAL A 5 -15.05 -1.11 -3.57
CA VAL A 5 -14.91 -0.13 -2.48
C VAL A 5 -13.63 0.69 -2.64
N ILE A 6 -12.49 0.04 -2.84
CA ILE A 6 -11.20 0.75 -3.01
C ILE A 6 -11.19 1.60 -4.29
N LYS A 7 -11.82 1.17 -5.38
CA LYS A 7 -11.98 2.00 -6.59
C LYS A 7 -12.82 3.27 -6.30
N THR A 8 -13.91 3.13 -5.55
CA THR A 8 -14.73 4.28 -5.14
C THR A 8 -13.92 5.24 -4.26
N LEU A 9 -13.19 4.72 -3.27
CA LEU A 9 -12.29 5.53 -2.43
C LEU A 9 -11.22 6.24 -3.26
N LYS A 10 -10.63 5.56 -4.24
CA LYS A 10 -9.65 6.15 -5.15
C LYS A 10 -10.25 7.27 -6.01
N ASN A 11 -11.50 7.13 -6.45
CA ASN A 11 -12.19 8.18 -7.19
C ASN A 11 -12.51 9.38 -6.30
N LEU A 12 -12.86 9.16 -5.03
CA LEU A 12 -13.03 10.24 -4.06
C LEU A 12 -11.69 10.95 -3.77
N SER A 13 -10.58 10.23 -3.69
CA SER A 13 -9.29 10.87 -3.46
C SER A 13 -8.84 11.74 -4.62
N ARG A 14 -9.10 11.31 -5.86
CA ARG A 14 -8.91 12.13 -7.07
C ARG A 14 -9.74 13.42 -7.11
N ARG A 15 -10.82 13.50 -6.31
CA ARG A 15 -11.64 14.71 -6.14
C ARG A 15 -11.17 15.59 -4.98
N GLY A 16 -9.93 15.40 -4.51
CA GLY A 16 -9.32 16.22 -3.47
C GLY A 16 -9.61 15.78 -2.03
N ARG A 17 -10.17 14.58 -1.81
CA ARG A 17 -10.36 14.05 -0.45
C ARG A 17 -9.15 13.25 0.02
N THR A 18 -8.64 13.53 1.22
CA THR A 18 -7.67 12.66 1.88
C THR A 18 -8.37 11.43 2.44
N ILE A 19 -7.93 10.24 2.02
CA ILE A 19 -8.50 8.96 2.46
C ILE A 19 -7.41 8.17 3.19
N ILE A 20 -7.65 7.85 4.46
CA ILE A 20 -6.79 6.99 5.28
C ILE A 20 -7.61 5.76 5.66
N PHE A 21 -7.06 4.57 5.46
CA PHE A 21 -7.73 3.32 5.79
C PHE A 21 -6.71 2.24 6.19
N SER A 22 -7.17 1.29 7.01
CA SER A 22 -6.48 0.03 7.25
C SER A 22 -7.07 -1.08 6.40
N ILE A 23 -6.23 -1.98 5.90
CA ILE A 23 -6.67 -3.15 5.13
C ILE A 23 -5.85 -4.37 5.53
N HIS A 24 -6.54 -5.49 5.76
CA HIS A 24 -5.90 -6.77 6.05
C HIS A 24 -5.74 -7.57 4.74
N GLN A 25 -4.51 -7.98 4.43
CA GLN A 25 -4.15 -8.86 3.31
C GLN A 25 -4.75 -8.43 1.94
N PRO A 26 -4.41 -7.24 1.41
CA PRO A 26 -4.89 -6.82 0.09
C PRO A 26 -4.31 -7.72 -1.01
N LYS A 27 -5.15 -8.13 -1.97
CA LYS A 27 -4.67 -8.68 -3.24
C LYS A 27 -3.81 -7.64 -3.97
N TYR A 28 -2.85 -8.08 -4.79
CA TYR A 28 -1.98 -7.18 -5.56
C TYR A 28 -2.78 -6.19 -6.44
N SER A 29 -3.89 -6.64 -7.02
CA SER A 29 -4.79 -5.77 -7.81
C SER A 29 -5.36 -4.59 -7.03
N ILE A 30 -5.54 -4.73 -5.71
CA ILE A 30 -5.97 -3.66 -4.80
C ILE A 30 -4.78 -2.79 -4.41
N TYR A 31 -3.64 -3.39 -4.05
CA TYR A 31 -2.43 -2.67 -3.67
C TYR A 31 -1.98 -1.65 -4.73
N LYS A 32 -2.13 -1.99 -6.01
CA LYS A 32 -1.83 -1.08 -7.14
C LYS A 32 -2.58 0.25 -7.10
N LEU A 33 -3.70 0.34 -6.37
CA LEU A 33 -4.50 1.55 -6.26
C LEU A 33 -3.99 2.52 -5.18
N PHE A 34 -3.06 2.10 -4.34
CA PHE A 34 -2.59 2.91 -3.22
C PHE A 34 -1.65 4.02 -3.69
N ASP A 35 -1.75 5.18 -3.04
CA ASP A 35 -0.84 6.31 -3.25
C ASP A 35 0.34 6.24 -2.28
N SER A 36 0.05 6.00 -1.01
CA SER A 36 1.02 5.79 0.08
C SER A 36 0.78 4.47 0.80
N LEU A 37 1.82 3.97 1.46
CA LEU A 37 1.78 2.79 2.32
C LEU A 37 2.37 3.14 3.68
N THR A 38 1.63 2.81 4.75
CA THR A 38 2.13 2.79 6.12
C THR A 38 2.10 1.34 6.60
N MET A 39 3.27 0.77 6.90
CA MET A 39 3.41 -0.58 7.43
C MET A 39 3.75 -0.48 8.91
N VAL A 40 2.91 -1.11 9.75
CA VAL A 40 3.09 -1.16 11.20
C VAL A 40 3.19 -2.61 11.62
N PHE A 41 4.16 -2.94 12.47
CA PHE A 41 4.31 -4.25 13.07
C PHE A 41 4.54 -4.10 14.58
N ARG A 42 3.72 -4.77 15.39
CA ARG A 42 3.77 -4.71 16.86
C ARG A 42 3.87 -3.27 17.42
N GLY A 43 3.02 -2.38 16.90
CA GLY A 43 2.96 -0.97 17.32
C GLY A 43 4.11 -0.09 16.84
N ARG A 44 5.05 -0.62 16.04
CA ARG A 44 6.19 0.13 15.50
C ARG A 44 6.01 0.39 14.01
N LEU A 45 6.40 1.58 13.58
CA LEU A 45 6.45 1.95 12.16
C LEU A 45 7.61 1.21 11.50
N VAL A 46 7.29 0.40 10.49
CA VAL A 46 8.28 -0.34 9.68
C VAL A 46 8.62 0.43 8.40
N TYR A 47 7.60 1.03 7.78
CA TYR A 47 7.72 1.81 6.56
C TYR A 47 6.61 2.86 6.47
N HIS A 48 6.96 4.07 6.04
CA HIS A 48 5.98 5.06 5.56
C HIS A 48 6.52 5.73 4.31
N GLY A 49 5.71 5.78 3.25
CA GLY A 49 6.12 6.42 2.01
C GLY A 49 5.19 6.13 0.85
N ARG A 50 5.69 6.35 -0.37
CA ARG A 50 4.95 6.03 -1.60
C ARG A 50 4.68 4.53 -1.65
N ALA A 51 3.50 4.14 -2.13
CA ALA A 51 3.23 2.72 -2.39
C ALA A 51 3.97 2.25 -3.67
N LYS A 52 3.62 1.05 -4.15
CA LYS A 52 4.14 0.42 -5.38
C LYS A 52 5.57 -0.08 -5.22
N TYR A 53 6.53 0.47 -5.97
CA TYR A 53 7.92 0.01 -6.00
C TYR A 53 8.77 0.54 -4.84
N ALA A 54 8.43 1.70 -4.27
CA ALA A 54 9.24 2.34 -3.25
C ALA A 54 9.44 1.50 -1.96
N PRO A 55 8.45 0.72 -1.47
CA PRO A 55 8.69 -0.19 -0.35
C PRO A 55 9.68 -1.31 -0.72
N ILE A 56 9.64 -1.82 -1.96
CA ILE A 56 10.56 -2.87 -2.42
C ILE A 56 12.00 -2.33 -2.38
N GLU A 57 12.24 -1.13 -2.91
CA GLU A 57 13.55 -0.48 -2.85
C GLU A 57 14.01 -0.22 -1.41
N TYR A 58 13.10 0.18 -0.53
CA TYR A 58 13.38 0.39 0.89
C TYR A 58 13.86 -0.89 1.57
N PHE A 59 13.13 -1.99 1.39
CA PHE A 59 13.49 -3.28 1.98
C PHE A 59 14.75 -3.88 1.33
N LEU A 60 14.96 -3.66 0.02
CA LEU A 60 16.19 -4.06 -0.67
C LEU A 60 17.43 -3.41 -0.06
N LYS A 61 17.36 -2.11 0.28
CA LYS A 61 18.46 -1.39 0.96
C LYS A 61 18.77 -1.94 2.36
N LEU A 62 17.80 -2.62 2.99
CA LEU A 62 17.97 -3.31 4.27
C LEU A 62 18.46 -4.76 4.10
N GLY A 63 18.70 -5.22 2.88
CA GLY A 63 19.15 -6.58 2.56
C GLY A 63 18.03 -7.59 2.33
N TYR A 64 16.76 -7.17 2.29
CA TYR A 64 15.63 -8.06 2.01
C TYR A 64 15.30 -8.06 0.51
N VAL A 65 15.43 -9.22 -0.13
CA VAL A 65 15.08 -9.41 -1.54
C VAL A 65 13.64 -9.89 -1.64
N CYS A 66 12.84 -9.21 -2.45
CA CYS A 66 11.50 -9.67 -2.78
C CYS A 66 11.58 -10.67 -3.94
N GLU A 67 11.19 -11.92 -3.72
CA GLU A 67 11.10 -12.92 -4.77
C GLU A 67 9.90 -12.65 -5.69
N ASN A 68 10.07 -12.85 -6.99
CA ASN A 68 9.00 -12.66 -7.98
C ASN A 68 7.90 -13.71 -7.78
N HIS A 69 6.83 -13.33 -7.08
CA HIS A 69 5.60 -14.10 -6.98
C HIS A 69 4.47 -13.27 -7.61
N ASN A 70 3.94 -13.74 -8.75
CA ASN A 70 2.76 -13.16 -9.40
C ASN A 70 1.48 -13.81 -8.88
#